data_AF-A0A956MDU3-F1
#
_entry.id   AF-A0A956MDU3-F1
#
_cell.length_a   1.000
_cell.length_b   1.000
_cell.length_c   1.000
_cell.angle_alpha   90.00
_cell.angle_beta   90.00
_cell.angle_gamma   90.00
#
_symmetry.space_group_name_H-M   'P 1'
#
loop_
_entity.id
_entity.type
_entity.pdbx_description
1 polymer ?
#
loop_
_entity_poly.entity_id
_entity_poly.type
_entity_poly.pdbx_seq_one_letter_code
_entity_poly.pdbx_strand_id
1 'polypeptide(L)'
;MSALQEAARERRFEKGQVVFLHGDGVECFYIIRHGWVKLYRETLDGTQAVVDIFTTGHMVGETAIFEDGMYPYSAEAVEDVQVIALPIDLLKNEIKANNKLALDMLCSMARYRRRQDREIEHRSLQNASQRIGCFLLRLLNQSEDGAAHIHLPYDKMLVASRLGMQPETFSRALSRLRDKTGIRIKGSTVEIDSPSQLTDYSCMACSSEYPCKDILSGK
;
A
#
# COMPACT_ATOMS: atom_id res chain seq x y z
N MET A 1 -1.40 17.20 24.20
CA MET A 1 -1.47 16.10 23.22
C MET A 1 -2.94 15.71 23.09
N SER A 2 -3.43 15.33 21.92
CA SER A 2 -4.85 14.95 21.79
C SER A 2 -5.12 13.61 22.49
N ALA A 3 -6.35 13.35 22.92
CA ALA A 3 -6.72 12.07 23.55
C ALA A 3 -6.41 10.88 22.63
N LEU A 4 -6.50 11.12 21.31
CA LEU A 4 -6.08 10.17 20.28
C LEU A 4 -4.59 9.79 20.34
N GLN A 5 -3.71 10.77 20.57
CA GLN A 5 -2.26 10.54 20.67
C GLN A 5 -1.91 9.72 21.90
N GLU A 6 -2.59 9.96 23.02
CA GLU A 6 -2.40 9.22 24.27
C GLU A 6 -2.98 7.80 24.22
N ALA A 7 -4.01 7.59 23.40
CA ALA A 7 -4.66 6.28 23.21
C ALA A 7 -4.02 5.44 22.09
N ALA A 8 -3.15 6.03 21.26
CA ALA A 8 -2.37 5.30 20.28
C ALA A 8 -1.52 4.23 20.97
N ARG A 9 -1.63 2.99 20.49
CA ARG A 9 -0.85 1.85 21.02
C ARG A 9 -0.06 1.23 19.90
N GLU A 10 1.23 1.05 20.12
CA GLU A 10 2.03 0.23 19.22
C GLU A 10 1.61 -1.23 19.40
N ARG A 11 1.36 -1.92 18.29
CA ARG A 11 1.14 -3.35 18.24
C ARG A 11 2.09 -3.99 17.24
N ARG A 12 2.45 -5.23 17.52
CA ARG A 12 3.29 -6.06 16.65
C ARG A 12 2.51 -7.30 16.28
N PHE A 13 2.61 -7.67 15.02
CA PHE A 13 2.04 -8.90 14.48
C PHE A 13 3.17 -9.67 13.81
N GLU A 14 3.35 -10.92 14.21
CA GLU A 14 4.30 -11.83 13.56
C GLU A 14 3.75 -12.25 12.20
N LYS A 15 4.64 -12.66 11.29
CA LYS A 15 4.24 -13.24 10.01
C LYS A 15 3.15 -14.30 10.16
N GLY A 16 2.06 -14.16 9.40
CA GLY A 16 0.92 -15.06 9.38
C GLY A 16 -0.14 -14.76 10.44
N GLN A 17 0.10 -13.81 11.36
CA GLN A 17 -0.90 -13.40 12.32
C GLN A 17 -1.99 -12.55 11.68
N VAL A 18 -3.23 -12.88 12.03
CA VAL A 18 -4.42 -12.11 11.64
C VAL A 18 -4.49 -10.84 12.48
N VAL A 19 -4.68 -9.71 11.81
CA VAL A 19 -4.87 -8.39 12.43
C VAL A 19 -6.33 -8.21 12.84
N PHE A 20 -7.26 -8.62 11.97
CA PHE A 20 -8.70 -8.71 12.21
C PHE A 20 -9.35 -9.58 11.13
N LEU A 21 -10.54 -10.14 11.41
CA LEU A 21 -11.30 -10.93 10.44
C LEU A 21 -12.46 -10.14 9.84
N HIS A 22 -12.86 -10.55 8.64
CA HIS A 22 -14.10 -10.09 8.05
C HIS A 22 -15.29 -10.40 8.97
N GLY A 23 -16.13 -9.39 9.19
CA GLY A 23 -17.35 -9.51 9.98
C GLY A 23 -17.14 -9.28 11.48
N ASP A 24 -15.88 -9.18 11.93
CA ASP A 24 -15.59 -8.75 13.30
C ASP A 24 -16.02 -7.30 13.49
N GLY A 25 -16.49 -7.00 14.71
CA GLY A 25 -16.75 -5.64 15.15
C GLY A 25 -15.47 -4.79 15.13
N VAL A 26 -15.58 -3.58 14.64
CA VAL A 26 -14.44 -2.67 14.48
C VAL A 26 -14.09 -2.09 15.84
N GLU A 27 -12.93 -2.48 16.36
CA GLU A 27 -12.41 -1.93 17.61
C GLU A 27 -11.33 -0.88 17.35
N CYS A 28 -10.49 -1.14 16.36
CA CYS A 28 -9.29 -0.35 16.10
C CYS A 28 -9.13 -0.02 14.62
N PHE A 29 -8.61 1.17 14.39
CA PHE A 29 -8.05 1.59 13.13
C PHE A 29 -6.51 1.49 13.21
N TYR A 30 -5.85 1.04 12.14
CA TYR A 30 -4.42 0.76 12.17
C TYR A 30 -3.63 1.59 11.14
N ILE A 31 -2.47 2.10 11.55
CA ILE A 31 -1.49 2.73 10.66
C ILE A 31 -0.24 1.88 10.63
N ILE A 32 0.18 1.41 9.44
CA ILE A 32 1.37 0.58 9.30
C ILE A 32 2.62 1.45 9.46
N ARG A 33 3.49 1.09 10.40
CA ARG A 33 4.79 1.73 10.62
C ARG A 33 5.91 0.97 9.94
N HIS A 34 5.80 -0.35 9.90
CA HIS A 34 6.74 -1.24 9.25
C HIS A 34 6.02 -2.51 8.83
N GLY A 35 6.43 -3.09 7.71
CA GLY A 35 5.98 -4.39 7.26
C GLY A 35 4.94 -4.34 6.14
N TRP A 36 4.41 -5.50 5.80
CA TRP A 36 3.35 -5.67 4.80
C TRP A 36 2.15 -6.41 5.39
N VAL A 37 0.95 -5.92 5.09
CA VAL A 37 -0.33 -6.52 5.45
C VAL A 37 -1.10 -6.82 4.16
N LYS A 38 -1.63 -8.03 4.01
CA LYS A 38 -2.58 -8.35 2.94
C LYS A 38 -4.00 -8.18 3.45
N LEU A 39 -4.87 -7.67 2.60
CA LEU A 39 -6.31 -7.62 2.78
C LEU A 39 -6.93 -8.70 1.90
N TYR A 40 -7.81 -9.53 2.44
CA TYR A 40 -8.37 -10.66 1.71
C TYR A 40 -9.82 -10.99 2.09
N ARG A 41 -10.45 -11.79 1.24
CA ARG A 41 -11.71 -12.51 1.50
C ARG A 41 -11.47 -14.00 1.40
N GLU A 42 -12.06 -14.76 2.29
CA GLU A 42 -12.20 -16.19 2.08
C GLU A 42 -13.32 -16.45 1.08
N THR A 43 -13.06 -17.30 0.10
CA THR A 43 -14.05 -17.81 -0.85
C THR A 43 -14.72 -19.07 -0.31
N LEU A 44 -15.82 -19.49 -0.93
CA LEU A 44 -16.61 -20.65 -0.49
C LEU A 44 -15.81 -21.97 -0.48
N ASP A 45 -14.76 -22.06 -1.29
CA ASP A 45 -13.85 -23.21 -1.36
C ASP A 45 -12.69 -23.13 -0.36
N GLY A 46 -12.68 -22.11 0.52
CA GLY A 46 -11.66 -21.92 1.55
C GLY A 46 -10.35 -21.28 1.03
N THR A 47 -10.30 -20.84 -0.23
CA THR A 47 -9.15 -20.10 -0.74
C THR A 47 -9.21 -18.62 -0.33
N GLN A 48 -8.07 -17.94 -0.32
CA GLN A 48 -8.00 -16.51 -0.01
C GLN A 48 -7.91 -15.71 -1.30
N ALA A 49 -8.93 -14.90 -1.57
CA ALA A 49 -8.90 -13.88 -2.60
C ALA A 49 -8.25 -12.60 -2.03
N VAL A 50 -6.99 -12.36 -2.39
CA VAL A 50 -6.27 -11.14 -2.01
C VAL A 50 -6.88 -9.94 -2.74
N VAL A 51 -7.33 -8.96 -1.96
CA VAL A 51 -7.96 -7.72 -2.44
C VAL A 51 -6.91 -6.64 -2.67
N ASP A 52 -6.04 -6.44 -1.69
CA ASP A 52 -4.98 -5.43 -1.72
C ASP A 52 -3.83 -5.81 -0.77
N ILE A 53 -2.69 -5.13 -0.89
CA ILE A 53 -1.59 -5.17 0.07
C ILE A 53 -1.18 -3.76 0.48
N PHE A 54 -0.97 -3.60 1.79
CA PHE A 54 -0.64 -2.34 2.41
C PHE A 54 0.73 -2.43 3.08
N THR A 55 1.46 -1.33 3.07
CA THR A 55 2.77 -1.20 3.74
C THR A 55 2.86 0.13 4.47
N THR A 56 4.04 0.45 5.01
CA THR A 56 4.36 1.67 5.75
C THR A 56 3.62 2.91 5.23
N GLY A 57 2.99 3.63 6.15
CA GLY A 57 2.22 4.85 5.87
C GLY A 57 0.77 4.60 5.46
N HIS A 58 0.41 3.37 5.06
CA HIS A 58 -0.97 3.03 4.76
C HIS A 58 -1.80 2.84 6.03
N MET A 59 -3.08 3.13 5.84
CA MET A 59 -4.17 2.99 6.78
C MET A 59 -4.88 1.66 6.51
N VAL A 60 -5.28 0.95 7.56
CA VAL A 60 -5.99 -0.32 7.44
C VAL A 60 -7.17 -0.33 8.42
N GLY A 61 -8.36 -0.67 7.92
CA GLY A 61 -9.61 -0.70 8.69
C GLY A 61 -10.38 0.63 8.66
N GLU A 62 -9.99 1.58 7.81
CA GLU A 62 -10.61 2.89 7.65
C GLU A 62 -12.04 2.84 7.07
N THR A 63 -12.32 1.88 6.19
CA THR A 63 -13.66 1.74 5.59
C THR A 63 -14.71 1.43 6.66
N ALA A 64 -14.28 0.64 7.65
CA ALA A 64 -15.10 0.14 8.73
C ALA A 64 -15.47 1.23 9.76
N ILE A 65 -14.82 2.40 9.69
CA ILE A 65 -15.14 3.60 10.49
C ILE A 65 -16.52 4.15 10.11
N PHE A 66 -16.84 4.13 8.81
CA PHE A 66 -18.00 4.81 8.22
C PHE A 66 -19.13 3.87 7.81
N GLU A 67 -18.86 2.56 7.74
CA GLU A 67 -19.86 1.52 7.51
C GLU A 67 -20.46 1.01 8.84
N ASP A 68 -21.20 -0.11 8.78
CA ASP A 68 -21.98 -0.75 9.86
C ASP A 68 -21.18 -1.20 11.10
N GLY A 69 -19.96 -0.68 11.31
CA GLY A 69 -19.10 -0.98 12.44
C GLY A 69 -18.46 -2.37 12.36
N MET A 70 -18.40 -2.96 11.16
CA MET A 70 -17.82 -4.30 10.90
C MET A 70 -16.69 -4.21 9.87
N TYR A 71 -15.66 -5.05 10.01
CA TYR A 71 -14.61 -5.11 9.00
C TYR A 71 -15.10 -5.77 7.69
N PRO A 72 -15.03 -5.10 6.53
CA PRO A 72 -15.52 -5.65 5.26
C PRO A 72 -14.62 -6.77 4.70
N TYR A 73 -13.39 -6.86 5.20
CA TYR A 73 -12.36 -7.81 4.76
C TYR A 73 -11.56 -8.31 5.98
N SER A 74 -10.81 -9.40 5.79
CA SER A 74 -9.80 -9.85 6.75
C SER A 74 -8.44 -9.21 6.44
N ALA A 75 -7.63 -8.98 7.46
CA ALA A 75 -6.26 -8.49 7.33
C ALA A 75 -5.26 -9.43 8.01
N GLU A 76 -4.15 -9.73 7.35
CA GLU A 76 -3.10 -10.63 7.86
C GLU A 76 -1.71 -10.06 7.57
N ALA A 77 -0.83 -10.15 8.56
CA ALA A 77 0.56 -9.76 8.44
C ALA A 77 1.31 -10.76 7.54
N VAL A 78 1.88 -10.32 6.42
CA VAL A 78 2.60 -11.23 5.49
C VAL A 78 4.11 -11.34 5.80
N GLU A 79 4.56 -10.51 6.73
CA GLU A 79 5.84 -10.53 7.41
C GLU A 79 5.65 -9.92 8.82
N ASP A 80 6.73 -9.69 9.56
CA ASP A 80 6.59 -9.02 10.86
C ASP A 80 6.19 -7.56 10.68
N VAL A 81 5.01 -7.22 11.20
CA VAL A 81 4.38 -5.90 11.04
C VAL A 81 4.37 -5.16 12.37
N GLN A 82 4.69 -3.87 12.29
CA GLN A 82 4.48 -2.92 13.39
C GLN A 82 3.41 -1.92 12.97
N VAL A 83 2.41 -1.73 13.82
CA VAL A 83 1.32 -0.78 13.58
C VAL A 83 1.11 0.13 14.78
N ILE A 84 0.51 1.29 14.51
CA ILE A 84 -0.16 2.08 15.54
C ILE A 84 -1.65 1.71 15.47
N ALA A 85 -2.16 1.13 16.55
CA ALA A 85 -3.59 0.87 16.75
C ALA A 85 -4.24 2.07 17.45
N LEU A 86 -5.34 2.55 16.88
CA LEU A 86 -6.13 3.67 17.36
C LEU A 86 -7.56 3.19 17.64
N PRO A 87 -8.06 3.31 18.88
CA PRO A 87 -9.43 2.95 19.20
C PRO A 87 -10.43 3.75 18.36
N ILE A 88 -11.39 3.05 17.76
CA ILE A 88 -12.25 3.67 16.75
C ILE A 88 -13.16 4.76 17.33
N ASP A 89 -13.66 4.56 18.55
CA ASP A 89 -14.57 5.51 19.19
C ASP A 89 -13.88 6.84 19.49
N LEU A 90 -12.59 6.78 19.87
CA LEU A 90 -11.79 7.98 20.10
C LEU A 90 -11.53 8.71 18.79
N LEU A 91 -11.21 7.98 17.72
CA LEU A 91 -11.04 8.58 16.39
C LEU A 91 -12.35 9.25 15.92
N LYS A 92 -13.51 8.59 16.08
CA LYS A 92 -14.82 9.17 15.76
C LYS A 92 -15.11 10.44 16.55
N ASN A 93 -14.79 10.48 17.84
CA ASN A 93 -14.98 11.67 18.67
C ASN A 93 -14.05 12.81 18.24
N GLU A 94 -12.81 12.51 17.90
CA GLU A 94 -11.83 13.49 17.45
C GLU A 94 -12.18 14.06 16.07
N ILE A 95 -12.70 13.24 15.14
CA ILE A 95 -13.22 13.71 13.86
C ILE A 95 -14.37 14.71 14.08
N LYS A 96 -15.28 14.43 15.02
CA LYS A 96 -16.39 15.34 15.36
C LYS A 96 -15.92 16.65 15.99
N ALA A 97 -14.83 16.60 16.77
CA ALA A 97 -14.31 17.77 17.48
C ALA A 97 -13.32 18.59 16.65
N ASN A 98 -12.66 18.00 15.65
CA ASN A 98 -11.57 18.60 14.91
C ASN A 98 -11.81 18.55 13.39
N ASN A 99 -12.35 19.64 12.85
CA ASN A 99 -12.61 19.80 11.42
C ASN A 99 -11.36 19.61 10.55
N LYS A 100 -10.19 19.99 11.05
CA LYS A 100 -8.93 19.81 10.30
C LYS A 100 -8.62 18.32 10.14
N LEU A 101 -8.76 17.52 11.21
CA LEU A 101 -8.57 16.07 11.14
C LEU A 101 -9.56 15.42 10.16
N ALA A 102 -10.84 15.83 10.19
CA ALA A 102 -11.85 15.35 9.25
C ALA A 102 -11.47 15.65 7.79
N LEU A 103 -11.02 16.88 7.51
CA LEU A 103 -10.57 17.28 6.18
C LEU A 103 -9.30 16.52 5.75
N ASP A 104 -8.34 16.32 6.66
CA ASP A 104 -7.10 15.58 6.38
C ASP A 104 -7.41 14.12 6.02
N MET A 105 -8.37 13.49 6.72
CA MET A 105 -8.86 12.14 6.40
C MET A 105 -9.57 12.09 5.05
N LEU A 106 -10.46 13.04 4.75
CA LEU A 106 -11.14 13.12 3.45
C LEU A 106 -10.13 13.31 2.31
N CYS A 107 -9.13 14.17 2.49
CA CYS A 107 -8.03 14.35 1.54
C CYS A 107 -7.22 13.06 1.36
N SER A 108 -6.99 12.29 2.42
CA SER A 108 -6.33 10.99 2.35
C SER A 108 -7.15 9.97 1.54
N MET A 109 -8.45 9.85 1.81
CA MET A 109 -9.35 8.96 1.07
C MET A 109 -9.46 9.35 -0.41
N ALA A 110 -9.55 10.64 -0.72
CA ALA A 110 -9.60 11.14 -2.09
C ALA A 110 -8.29 10.84 -2.86
N ARG A 111 -7.13 10.94 -2.20
CA ARG A 111 -5.84 10.53 -2.76
C ARG A 111 -5.79 9.03 -3.03
N TYR A 112 -6.26 8.21 -2.08
CA TYR A 112 -6.34 6.76 -2.26
C TYR A 112 -7.24 6.35 -3.41
N ARG A 113 -8.46 6.91 -3.50
CA ARG A 113 -9.39 6.68 -4.62
C ARG A 113 -8.76 7.04 -5.97
N ARG A 114 -8.14 8.22 -6.06
CA ARG A 114 -7.44 8.66 -7.28
C ARG A 114 -6.32 7.69 -7.69
N ARG A 115 -5.60 7.12 -6.71
CA ARG A 115 -4.58 6.10 -6.96
C ARG A 115 -5.19 4.83 -7.56
N GLN A 116 -6.34 4.38 -7.06
CA GLN A 116 -7.05 3.22 -7.61
C GLN A 116 -7.55 3.48 -9.04
N ASP A 117 -8.15 4.64 -9.30
CA ASP A 117 -8.60 5.04 -10.65
C ASP A 117 -7.43 5.00 -11.65
N ARG A 118 -6.26 5.50 -11.25
CA ARG A 118 -5.04 5.45 -12.08
C ARG A 118 -4.53 4.05 -12.30
N GLU A 119 -4.60 3.17 -11.31
CA GLU A 119 -4.20 1.77 -11.53
C GLU A 119 -5.09 1.06 -12.54
N ILE A 120 -6.37 1.42 -12.62
CA ILE A 120 -7.28 0.95 -13.66
C ILE A 120 -6.82 1.50 -15.03
N GLU A 121 -6.55 2.79 -15.12
CA GLU A 121 -6.05 3.43 -16.35
C GLU A 121 -4.72 2.80 -16.83
N HIS A 122 -3.77 2.59 -15.91
CA HIS A 122 -2.47 1.99 -16.19
C HIS A 122 -2.59 0.57 -16.77
N ARG A 123 -3.64 -0.19 -16.43
CA ARG A 123 -3.87 -1.53 -17.02
C ARG A 123 -4.10 -1.46 -18.53
N SER A 124 -4.63 -0.34 -19.03
CA SER A 124 -4.89 -0.11 -20.46
C SER A 124 -3.72 0.57 -21.17
N LEU A 125 -2.98 1.45 -20.49
CA LEU A 125 -1.92 2.27 -21.10
C LEU A 125 -0.52 1.66 -21.01
N GLN A 126 -0.23 0.93 -19.94
CA GLN A 126 1.13 0.50 -19.61
C GLN A 126 1.31 -1.00 -19.81
N ASN A 127 2.50 -1.39 -20.26
CA ASN A 127 2.90 -2.79 -20.21
C ASN A 127 3.24 -3.23 -18.78
N ALA A 128 3.31 -4.54 -18.54
CA ALA A 128 3.54 -5.09 -17.22
C ALA A 128 4.82 -4.57 -16.53
N SER A 129 5.90 -4.33 -17.29
CA SER A 129 7.17 -3.86 -16.71
C SER A 129 7.05 -2.43 -16.20
N GLN A 130 6.36 -1.57 -16.95
CA GLN A 130 6.10 -0.18 -16.57
C GLN A 130 5.19 -0.08 -15.33
N ARG A 131 4.19 -0.96 -15.23
CA ARG A 131 3.30 -1.03 -14.06
C ARG A 131 4.07 -1.40 -12.79
N ILE A 132 5.01 -2.35 -12.88
CA ILE A 132 5.92 -2.70 -11.78
C ILE A 132 6.80 -1.49 -11.43
N GLY A 133 7.36 -0.80 -12.42
CA GLY A 133 8.19 0.37 -12.18
C GLY A 133 7.43 1.51 -11.48
N CYS A 134 6.20 1.81 -11.90
CA CYS A 134 5.33 2.76 -11.21
C CYS A 134 5.02 2.33 -9.77
N PHE A 135 4.81 1.04 -9.52
CA PHE A 135 4.62 0.53 -8.16
C PHE A 135 5.85 0.78 -7.29
N LEU A 136 7.05 0.47 -7.78
CA LEU A 136 8.30 0.73 -7.06
C LEU A 136 8.51 2.23 -6.79
N LEU A 137 8.27 3.09 -7.79
CA LEU A 137 8.39 4.54 -7.63
C LEU A 137 7.45 5.10 -6.55
N ARG A 138 6.29 4.48 -6.32
CA ARG A 138 5.36 4.88 -5.25
C ARG A 138 5.80 4.42 -3.86
N LEU A 139 6.68 3.42 -3.78
CA LEU A 139 7.28 2.96 -2.52
C LEU A 139 8.53 3.77 -2.15
N LEU A 140 9.05 4.59 -3.08
CA LEU A 140 10.12 5.52 -2.77
C LEU A 140 9.61 6.62 -1.84
N ASN A 141 10.29 6.78 -0.71
CA ASN A 141 10.16 7.97 0.09
C ASN A 141 10.94 9.10 -0.60
N GLN A 142 10.29 10.24 -0.83
CA GLN A 142 10.83 11.42 -1.54
C GLN A 142 12.08 12.06 -0.92
N SER A 143 12.58 11.51 0.19
CA SER A 143 13.66 12.12 0.97
C SER A 143 15.05 11.74 0.47
N GLU A 144 15.15 10.86 -0.52
CA GLU A 144 16.43 10.32 -1.01
C GLU A 144 16.64 10.71 -2.47
N ASP A 145 17.30 11.86 -2.69
CA ASP A 145 18.02 12.12 -3.94
C ASP A 145 19.27 11.22 -3.93
N GLY A 146 19.12 9.97 -4.37
CA GLY A 146 20.22 9.02 -4.39
C GLY A 146 19.80 7.55 -4.51
N ALA A 147 20.70 6.68 -4.07
CA ALA A 147 20.44 5.25 -4.03
C ALA A 147 19.33 4.95 -3.01
N ALA A 148 18.27 4.28 -3.46
CA ALA A 148 17.12 3.93 -2.64
C ALA A 148 16.99 2.41 -2.51
N HIS A 149 16.51 1.98 -1.33
CA HIS A 149 16.22 0.59 -1.03
C HIS A 149 14.73 0.40 -0.76
N ILE A 150 14.06 -0.36 -1.62
CA ILE A 150 12.66 -0.72 -1.46
C ILE A 150 12.57 -2.15 -0.93
N HIS A 151 11.90 -2.32 0.20
CA HIS A 151 11.55 -3.63 0.73
C HIS A 151 10.20 -4.08 0.19
N LEU A 152 10.20 -5.16 -0.59
CA LEU A 152 9.00 -5.85 -1.06
C LEU A 152 8.63 -6.99 -0.10
N PRO A 153 7.37 -7.42 -0.05
CA PRO A 153 7.03 -8.62 0.70
C PRO A 153 7.81 -9.81 0.13
N TYR A 154 8.21 -10.73 1.01
CA TYR A 154 8.91 -11.97 0.60
C TYR A 154 8.15 -12.73 -0.47
N ASP A 155 6.83 -12.83 -0.29
CA ASP A 155 5.97 -13.40 -1.30
C ASP A 155 5.65 -12.37 -2.40
N LYS A 156 6.46 -12.41 -3.46
CA LYS A 156 6.28 -11.57 -4.66
C LYS A 156 4.96 -11.83 -5.37
N MET A 157 4.28 -12.95 -5.07
CA MET A 157 2.94 -13.22 -5.58
C MET A 157 1.93 -12.19 -5.13
N LEU A 158 2.09 -11.66 -3.92
CA LEU A 158 1.22 -10.62 -3.42
C LEU A 158 1.33 -9.34 -4.26
N VAL A 159 2.54 -8.98 -4.67
CA VAL A 159 2.77 -7.85 -5.57
C VAL A 159 2.20 -8.14 -6.96
N ALA A 160 2.38 -9.36 -7.48
CA ALA A 160 1.81 -9.77 -8.76
C ALA A 160 0.27 -9.66 -8.75
N SER A 161 -0.38 -10.24 -7.74
CA SER A 161 -1.83 -10.18 -7.53
C SER A 161 -2.31 -8.74 -7.39
N ARG A 162 -1.61 -7.91 -6.61
CA ARG A 162 -1.91 -6.49 -6.46
C ARG A 162 -1.86 -5.72 -7.78
N LEU A 163 -0.91 -6.09 -8.63
CA LEU A 163 -0.76 -5.54 -9.97
C LEU A 163 -1.61 -6.31 -11.00
N GLY A 164 -2.50 -7.21 -10.61
CA GLY A 164 -3.35 -7.97 -11.54
C GLY A 164 -2.54 -8.72 -12.60
N MET A 165 -1.43 -9.34 -12.19
CA MET A 165 -0.53 -10.12 -13.03
C MET A 165 -0.42 -11.54 -12.51
N GLN A 166 -0.30 -12.49 -13.45
CA GLN A 166 0.09 -13.86 -13.11
C GLN A 166 1.57 -13.92 -12.66
N PRO A 167 1.96 -14.88 -11.80
CA PRO A 167 3.33 -15.06 -11.30
C PRO A 167 4.43 -14.94 -12.36
N GLU A 168 4.21 -15.63 -13.47
CA GLU A 168 5.18 -15.80 -14.55
C GLU A 168 5.29 -14.49 -15.35
N THR A 169 4.16 -13.79 -15.52
CA THR A 169 4.12 -12.48 -16.17
C THR A 169 4.84 -11.43 -15.32
N PHE A 170 4.60 -11.43 -14.01
CA PHE A 170 5.32 -10.56 -13.08
C PHE A 170 6.82 -10.81 -13.12
N SER A 171 7.25 -12.07 -13.04
CA SER A 171 8.67 -12.44 -13.06
C SER A 171 9.38 -12.03 -14.35
N ARG A 172 8.74 -12.25 -15.52
CA ARG A 172 9.26 -11.80 -16.82
C ARG A 172 9.32 -10.27 -16.92
N ALA A 173 8.28 -9.58 -16.47
CA ALA A 173 8.21 -8.13 -16.51
C ALA A 173 9.22 -7.46 -15.57
N LEU A 174 9.44 -8.03 -14.38
CA LEU A 174 10.44 -7.58 -13.42
C LEU A 174 11.87 -7.75 -13.98
N SER A 175 12.13 -8.86 -14.67
CA SER A 175 13.41 -9.09 -15.36
C SER A 175 13.63 -8.07 -16.48
N ARG A 176 12.60 -7.81 -17.30
CA ARG A 176 12.66 -6.79 -18.34
C ARG A 176 12.87 -5.38 -17.76
N LEU A 177 12.23 -5.07 -16.63
CA LEU A 177 12.40 -3.79 -15.95
C LEU A 177 13.85 -3.62 -15.47
N ARG A 178 14.43 -4.64 -14.84
CA ARG A 178 15.85 -4.68 -14.46
C ARG A 178 16.76 -4.38 -15.64
N ASP A 179 16.57 -5.09 -16.75
CA ASP A 179 17.43 -4.96 -17.93
C ASP A 179 17.30 -3.57 -18.60
N LYS A 180 16.18 -2.85 -18.39
CA LYS A 180 15.92 -1.52 -18.99
C LYS A 180 16.27 -0.35 -18.09
N THR A 181 16.27 -0.53 -16.77
CA THR A 181 16.38 0.57 -15.80
C THR A 181 17.58 0.45 -14.86
N GLY A 182 18.27 -0.69 -14.87
CA GLY A 182 19.45 -0.92 -14.04
C GLY A 182 19.17 -1.21 -12.56
N ILE A 183 17.90 -1.31 -12.14
CA ILE A 183 17.54 -1.68 -10.77
C ILE A 183 18.16 -3.02 -10.40
N ARG A 184 18.61 -3.22 -9.16
CA ARG A 184 19.12 -4.52 -8.67
C ARG A 184 18.11 -5.14 -7.71
N ILE A 185 18.03 -6.47 -7.74
CA ILE A 185 17.08 -7.21 -6.89
C ILE A 185 17.88 -8.24 -6.10
N LYS A 186 17.88 -8.09 -4.78
CA LYS A 186 18.53 -9.01 -3.83
C LYS A 186 17.48 -9.52 -2.86
N GLY A 187 16.99 -10.74 -3.09
CA GLY A 187 15.91 -11.32 -2.29
C GLY A 187 14.61 -10.48 -2.39
N SER A 188 14.18 -9.93 -1.24
CA SER A 188 13.03 -9.04 -1.08
C SER A 188 13.37 -7.57 -1.29
N THR A 189 14.64 -7.21 -1.41
CA THR A 189 15.08 -5.82 -1.56
C THR A 189 15.31 -5.46 -3.02
N VAL A 190 14.76 -4.33 -3.45
CA VAL A 190 15.06 -3.68 -4.72
C VAL A 190 15.95 -2.48 -4.44
N GLU A 191 17.15 -2.47 -5.04
CA GLU A 191 18.10 -1.36 -4.97
C GLU A 191 17.99 -0.54 -6.26
N ILE A 192 17.86 0.77 -6.11
CA ILE A 192 17.72 1.73 -7.21
C ILE A 192 18.85 2.74 -7.05
N ASP A 193 19.83 2.77 -7.93
CA ASP A 193 20.95 3.74 -7.83
C ASP A 193 20.50 5.17 -8.12
N SER A 194 19.56 5.34 -9.06
CA SER A 194 18.92 6.61 -9.38
C SER A 194 17.48 6.38 -9.86
N PRO A 195 16.49 7.10 -9.30
CA PRO A 195 15.10 6.98 -9.74
C PRO A 195 14.83 7.47 -11.16
N SER A 196 15.75 8.22 -11.79
CA SER A 196 15.51 8.88 -13.08
C SER A 196 15.19 7.89 -14.21
N GLN A 197 16.05 6.89 -14.42
CA GLN A 197 15.84 5.88 -15.47
C GLN A 197 14.57 5.07 -15.24
N LEU A 198 14.25 4.76 -13.97
CA LEU A 198 13.03 4.06 -13.61
C LEU A 198 11.79 4.92 -13.91
N THR A 199 11.86 6.22 -13.62
CA THR A 199 10.82 7.20 -13.91
C THR A 199 10.62 7.36 -15.41
N ASP A 200 11.70 7.52 -16.19
CA ASP A 200 11.67 7.66 -17.65
C ASP A 200 10.94 6.46 -18.26
N TYR A 201 11.41 5.26 -17.94
CA TYR A 201 10.85 4.04 -18.50
C TYR A 201 9.38 3.81 -18.13
N SER A 202 9.01 4.09 -16.87
CA SER A 202 7.69 3.77 -16.34
C SER A 202 6.63 4.81 -16.71
N CYS A 203 6.98 6.10 -16.75
CA CYS A 203 6.03 7.19 -16.97
C CYS A 203 5.81 7.53 -18.46
N MET A 204 6.69 7.11 -19.37
CA MET A 204 6.59 7.39 -20.82
C MET A 204 5.23 7.08 -21.45
N ALA A 205 4.49 6.09 -20.95
CA ALA A 205 3.22 5.66 -21.52
C ALA A 205 1.97 6.26 -20.85
N CYS A 206 2.10 6.97 -19.73
CA CYS A 206 0.96 7.24 -18.84
C CYS A 206 0.63 8.73 -18.63
N SER A 207 1.57 9.64 -18.83
CA SER A 207 1.37 11.05 -18.42
C SER A 207 1.91 12.02 -19.47
N SER A 208 1.17 13.10 -19.70
CA SER A 208 1.66 14.29 -20.43
C SER A 208 2.55 15.19 -19.57
N GLU A 209 2.55 15.01 -18.24
CA GLU A 209 3.46 15.68 -17.28
C GLU A 209 4.52 14.69 -16.75
N TYR A 210 5.80 15.08 -16.76
CA TYR A 210 6.93 14.22 -16.40
C TYR A 210 7.83 14.90 -15.34
N PRO A 211 8.06 14.31 -14.13
CA PRO A 211 7.43 13.10 -13.56
C PRO A 211 5.95 13.32 -13.19
N CYS A 212 5.16 12.23 -13.13
CA CYS A 212 3.76 12.31 -12.71
C CYS A 212 3.64 12.83 -11.27
N LYS A 213 2.70 13.75 -11.01
CA LYS A 213 2.43 14.34 -9.68
C LYS A 213 2.17 13.31 -8.57
N ASP A 214 1.80 12.07 -8.89
CA ASP A 214 1.63 11.00 -7.90
C ASP A 214 2.92 10.48 -7.31
N ILE A 215 4.03 10.51 -8.06
CA ILE A 215 5.36 10.23 -7.52
C ILE A 215 5.71 11.33 -6.50
N LEU A 216 5.22 12.55 -6.75
CA LEU A 216 5.44 13.72 -5.92
C LEU A 216 4.43 13.88 -4.76
N SER A 217 3.42 13.02 -4.61
CA SER A 217 2.40 13.15 -3.55
C SER A 217 2.35 11.96 -2.58
N GLY A 218 3.48 11.29 -2.35
CA GLY A 218 3.66 10.26 -1.31
C GLY A 218 3.62 10.77 0.14
N LYS A 219 3.02 11.94 0.40
CA LYS A 219 2.67 12.47 1.72
C LYS A 219 1.18 12.74 1.74
#